data_AF-A0A847I0H3-F1
#
_entry.id   AF-A0A847I0H3-F1
#
_cell.length_a   1.000
_cell.length_b   1.000
_cell.length_c   1.000
_cell.angle_alpha   90.00
_cell.angle_beta   90.00
_cell.angle_gamma   90.00
#
_symmetry.space_group_name_H-M   'P 1'
#
loop_
_entity.id
_entity.type
_entity.pdbx_description
1 polymer ?
#
loop_
_entity_poly.entity_id
_entity_poly.type
_entity_poly.pdbx_seq_one_letter_code
_entity_poly.pdbx_strand_id
1 'polypeptide(L)'
;MVRRNPATAEGPHRPSQPSHTGPRLGLVCLSAGPQVRYRTVTRTRYLALAPSQRRRTLHELYSENIRRLYGALEFCSAQDIHLYRVTSDLFPMDFALSERVLDEL
;
A
#
# COMPACT_ATOMS: atom_id res chain seq x y z
N MET A 1 44.83 -30.51 10.79
CA MET A 1 44.11 -31.47 11.64
C MET A 1 43.06 -30.68 12.44
N VAL A 2 41.77 -30.99 12.24
CA VAL A 2 40.59 -30.65 13.09
C VAL A 2 40.25 -29.15 13.22
N ARG A 3 39.29 -28.60 12.46
CA ARG A 3 37.80 -28.67 12.51
C ARG A 3 37.13 -27.73 13.55
N ARG A 4 36.21 -26.91 12.99
CA ARG A 4 34.91 -26.40 13.52
C ARG A 4 34.99 -25.37 14.66
N ASN A 5 34.09 -24.40 14.83
CA ASN A 5 32.68 -24.18 14.43
C ASN A 5 32.33 -22.68 14.78
N PRO A 6 31.08 -22.17 14.76
CA PRO A 6 29.89 -22.46 13.98
C PRO A 6 29.22 -21.17 13.40
N ALA A 7 28.82 -21.18 12.13
CA ALA A 7 27.75 -20.29 11.68
C ALA A 7 26.42 -20.90 12.15
N THR A 8 25.75 -20.27 13.12
CA THR A 8 24.40 -20.69 13.53
C THR A 8 23.60 -19.49 13.98
N ALA A 9 22.74 -18.99 13.07
CA ALA A 9 21.42 -18.42 13.37
C ALA A 9 20.72 -18.12 12.03
N GLU A 10 20.54 -19.12 11.16
CA GLU A 10 19.55 -19.00 10.10
C GLU A 10 18.17 -19.25 10.72
N GLY A 11 17.34 -18.20 10.73
CA GLY A 11 15.93 -18.30 11.10
C GLY A 11 15.17 -19.26 10.17
N PRO A 12 13.92 -19.63 10.52
CA PRO A 12 13.17 -20.66 9.79
C PRO A 12 13.10 -20.33 8.30
N HIS A 13 13.72 -21.18 7.49
CA HIS A 13 13.77 -21.10 6.04
C HIS A 13 12.34 -21.16 5.49
N ARG A 14 11.83 -20.01 5.03
CA ARG A 14 10.55 -19.94 4.30
C ARG A 14 10.68 -20.81 3.06
N PRO A 15 9.79 -21.79 2.82
CA PRO A 15 9.91 -22.68 1.67
C PRO A 15 9.97 -21.87 0.37
N SER A 16 10.96 -22.16 -0.45
CA SER A 16 11.17 -21.52 -1.76
C SER A 16 9.96 -21.75 -2.65
N GLN A 17 9.36 -20.66 -3.14
CA GLN A 17 8.24 -20.73 -4.08
C GLN A 17 8.67 -21.44 -5.38
N PRO A 18 7.77 -22.17 -6.06
CA PRO A 18 8.07 -22.84 -7.31
C PRO A 18 8.61 -21.84 -8.34
N SER A 19 9.68 -22.24 -9.03
CA SER A 19 10.31 -21.44 -10.08
C SER A 19 9.35 -21.32 -11.26
N HIS A 20 8.69 -20.17 -11.39
CA HIS A 20 7.90 -19.84 -12.58
C HIS A 20 8.84 -19.69 -13.78
N THR A 21 8.51 -20.35 -14.90
CA THR A 21 9.31 -20.37 -16.13
C THR A 21 9.21 -19.08 -16.97
N GLY A 22 8.62 -18.02 -16.43
CA GLY A 22 8.39 -16.74 -17.11
C GLY A 22 8.20 -15.58 -16.13
N PRO A 23 8.17 -14.32 -16.64
CA PRO A 23 8.02 -13.14 -15.80
C PRO A 23 6.65 -13.13 -15.11
N ARG A 24 6.63 -12.79 -13.81
CA ARG A 24 5.39 -12.52 -13.08
C ARG A 24 4.95 -11.09 -13.35
N LEU A 25 3.75 -10.92 -13.90
CA LEU A 25 3.17 -9.62 -14.17
C LEU A 25 2.56 -9.02 -12.89
N GLY A 26 2.52 -7.69 -12.84
CA GLY A 26 1.94 -6.96 -11.73
C GLY A 26 1.05 -5.81 -12.18
N LEU A 27 0.08 -5.46 -11.34
CA LEU A 27 -0.76 -4.29 -11.54
C LEU A 27 -0.14 -3.08 -10.83
N VAL A 28 -0.09 -1.95 -11.53
CA VAL A 28 0.54 -0.74 -11.04
C VAL A 28 -0.50 0.32 -10.71
N CYS A 29 -0.77 0.50 -9.41
CA CYS A 29 -1.56 1.56 -8.77
C CYS A 29 -3.00 1.77 -9.26
N LEU A 30 -3.34 1.52 -10.52
CA LEU A 30 -4.56 1.94 -11.19
C LEU A 30 -4.93 0.89 -12.23
N SER A 31 -6.22 0.62 -12.36
CA SER A 31 -6.77 -0.10 -13.51
C SER A 31 -7.22 0.90 -14.57
N ALA A 32 -7.32 0.47 -15.83
CA ALA A 32 -7.96 1.28 -16.88
C ALA A 32 -9.44 1.58 -16.53
N GLY A 33 -10.12 0.61 -15.89
CA GLY A 33 -11.47 0.77 -15.36
C GLY A 33 -11.53 1.37 -13.95
N PRO A 34 -12.75 1.51 -13.39
CA PRO A 34 -12.97 2.18 -12.11
C PRO A 34 -12.56 1.36 -10.87
N GLN A 35 -12.14 0.11 -11.04
CA GLN A 35 -11.88 -0.84 -9.95
C GLN A 35 -10.83 -0.31 -8.98
N VAL A 36 -9.79 0.33 -9.51
CA VAL A 36 -8.68 0.88 -8.74
C VAL A 36 -8.44 2.33 -9.15
N ARG A 37 -9.15 3.26 -8.51
CA ARG A 37 -8.97 4.72 -8.68
C ARG A 37 -8.91 5.42 -7.34
N TYR A 38 -7.70 5.62 -6.82
CA TYR A 38 -7.46 6.37 -5.59
C TYR A 38 -7.93 7.82 -5.68
N ARG A 39 -8.32 8.38 -4.54
CA ARG A 39 -8.71 9.78 -4.42
C ARG A 39 -7.55 10.63 -3.93
N THR A 40 -7.60 11.90 -4.28
CA THR A 40 -6.71 12.94 -3.78
C THR A 40 -7.46 14.25 -3.66
N VAL A 41 -6.84 15.25 -3.03
CA VAL A 41 -7.33 16.62 -2.95
C VAL A 41 -6.23 17.55 -3.44
N THR A 42 -6.59 18.63 -4.14
CA THR A 42 -5.57 19.61 -4.53
C THR A 42 -5.07 20.36 -3.30
N ARG A 43 -3.77 20.70 -3.29
CA ARG A 43 -3.17 21.48 -2.21
C ARG A 43 -3.93 22.79 -1.94
N THR A 44 -4.34 23.49 -3.00
CA THR A 44 -5.12 24.73 -2.91
C THR A 44 -6.45 24.51 -2.18
N ARG A 45 -7.19 23.45 -2.53
CA ARG A 45 -8.46 23.14 -1.85
C ARG A 45 -8.23 22.73 -0.40
N TYR A 46 -7.20 21.93 -0.13
CA TYR A 46 -6.86 21.50 1.23
C TYR A 46 -6.50 22.69 2.14
N LEU A 47 -5.68 23.62 1.65
CA LEU A 47 -5.25 24.79 2.43
C LEU A 47 -6.40 25.79 2.67
N ALA A 48 -7.40 25.83 1.79
CA ALA A 48 -8.60 26.64 1.98
C ALA A 48 -9.54 26.11 3.10
N LEU A 49 -9.37 24.85 3.53
CA LEU A 49 -10.17 24.28 4.62
C LEU A 49 -9.74 24.82 5.99
N ALA A 50 -10.72 24.96 6.89
CA ALA A 50 -10.44 25.23 8.30
C ALA A 50 -9.66 24.06 8.94
N PRO A 51 -8.85 24.29 9.99
CA PRO A 51 -8.04 23.24 10.61
C PRO A 51 -8.83 21.98 11.04
N SER A 52 -10.02 22.14 11.61
CA SER A 52 -10.89 21.02 11.98
C SER A 52 -11.39 20.22 10.78
N GLN A 53 -11.65 20.89 9.66
CA GLN A 53 -12.07 20.26 8.41
C GLN A 53 -10.91 19.51 7.75
N ARG A 54 -9.68 20.01 7.84
CA ARG A 54 -8.49 19.33 7.29
C ARG A 54 -8.33 17.93 7.86
N ARG A 55 -8.42 17.78 9.18
CA ARG A 55 -8.34 16.46 9.86
C ARG A 55 -9.41 15.51 9.35
N ARG A 56 -10.66 15.97 9.34
CA ARG A 56 -11.80 15.18 8.84
C ARG A 56 -11.62 14.77 7.38
N THR A 57 -11.19 15.70 6.52
CA THR A 57 -10.94 15.44 5.10
C THR A 57 -9.83 14.41 4.91
N LEU A 58 -8.72 14.49 5.66
CA LEU A 58 -7.66 13.48 5.59
C LEU A 58 -8.16 12.11 6.05
N HIS A 59 -8.90 12.05 7.17
CA HIS A 59 -9.47 10.80 7.65
C HIS A 59 -10.37 10.15 6.60
N GLU A 60 -11.37 10.88 6.08
CA GLU A 60 -12.27 10.39 5.04
C GLU A 60 -11.49 9.92 3.80
N LEU A 61 -10.51 10.71 3.35
CA LEU A 61 -9.68 10.40 2.19
C LEU A 61 -8.85 9.13 2.38
N TYR A 62 -8.22 8.97 3.54
CA TYR A 62 -7.35 7.83 3.86
C TYR A 62 -8.17 6.55 4.02
N SER A 63 -9.28 6.59 4.78
CA SER A 63 -10.19 5.44 4.89
C SER A 63 -10.66 4.97 3.51
N GLU A 64 -10.97 5.92 2.62
CA GLU A 64 -11.43 5.58 1.28
C GLU A 64 -10.35 5.01 0.38
N ASN A 65 -9.13 5.53 0.50
CA ASN A 65 -7.97 5.00 -0.23
C ASN A 65 -7.57 3.61 0.29
N ILE A 66 -7.64 3.35 1.60
CA ILE A 66 -7.42 2.02 2.18
C ILE A 66 -8.47 1.02 1.66
N ARG A 67 -9.76 1.40 1.67
CA ARG A 67 -10.83 0.54 1.13
C ARG A 67 -10.58 0.20 -0.35
N ARG A 68 -10.08 1.14 -1.13
CA ARG A 68 -9.71 0.90 -2.53
C ARG A 68 -8.49 0.00 -2.67
N LEU A 69 -7.51 0.12 -1.79
CA LEU A 69 -6.36 -0.77 -1.76
C LEU A 69 -6.82 -2.21 -1.53
N TYR A 70 -7.72 -2.46 -0.56
CA TYR A 70 -8.31 -3.78 -0.36
C TYR A 70 -9.01 -4.30 -1.63
N GLY A 71 -9.87 -3.48 -2.25
CA GLY A 71 -10.51 -3.85 -3.51
C GLY A 71 -9.52 -4.12 -4.66
N ALA A 72 -8.40 -3.40 -4.72
CA ALA A 72 -7.34 -3.64 -5.69
C ALA A 72 -6.64 -4.99 -5.46
N LEU A 73 -6.40 -5.36 -4.20
CA LEU A 73 -5.81 -6.64 -3.83
C LEU A 73 -6.78 -7.79 -4.11
N GLU A 74 -8.06 -7.63 -3.81
CA GLU A 74 -9.12 -8.58 -4.17
C GLU A 74 -9.19 -8.79 -5.68
N PHE A 75 -9.17 -7.70 -6.46
CA PHE A 75 -9.11 -7.77 -7.92
C PHE A 75 -7.86 -8.51 -8.40
N CYS A 76 -6.69 -8.20 -7.85
CA CYS A 76 -5.45 -8.89 -8.22
C CYS A 76 -5.55 -10.39 -7.91
N SER A 77 -6.08 -10.77 -6.74
CA SER A 77 -6.31 -12.16 -6.37
C SER A 77 -7.28 -12.86 -7.31
N ALA A 78 -8.37 -12.20 -7.71
CA ALA A 78 -9.36 -12.75 -8.62
C ALA A 78 -8.86 -12.89 -10.07
N GLN A 79 -7.78 -12.20 -10.44
CA GLN A 79 -7.20 -12.21 -11.79
C GLN A 79 -5.83 -12.92 -11.84
N ASP A 80 -5.44 -13.62 -10.77
CA ASP A 80 -4.14 -14.29 -10.63
C ASP A 80 -2.92 -13.34 -10.84
N ILE A 81 -3.08 -12.08 -10.41
CA ILE A 81 -2.02 -11.08 -10.42
C ILE A 81 -1.31 -11.11 -9.07
N HIS A 82 -0.04 -11.48 -9.07
CA HIS A 82 0.72 -11.71 -7.84
C HIS A 82 1.57 -10.53 -7.37
N LEU A 83 1.62 -9.45 -8.14
CA LEU A 83 2.38 -8.25 -7.82
C LEU A 83 1.46 -7.03 -7.92
N TYR A 84 1.46 -6.21 -6.88
CA TYR A 84 0.71 -4.96 -6.86
C TYR A 84 1.60 -3.83 -6.36
N ARG A 85 1.73 -2.76 -7.15
CA ARG A 85 2.38 -1.53 -6.69
C ARG A 85 1.36 -0.61 -6.07
N VAL A 86 1.52 -0.33 -4.78
CA VAL A 86 0.74 0.68 -4.05
C VAL A 86 1.11 2.08 -4.56
N THR A 87 0.13 2.99 -4.62
CA THR A 87 0.40 4.38 -4.99
C THR A 87 1.13 5.13 -3.87
N SER A 88 2.06 6.03 -4.23
CA SER A 88 2.68 6.95 -3.28
C SER A 88 1.67 7.94 -2.69
N ASP A 89 0.57 8.18 -3.41
CA ASP A 89 -0.49 9.11 -3.00
C ASP A 89 -1.57 8.43 -2.16
N LEU A 90 -1.24 7.32 -1.47
CA LEU A 90 -2.20 6.63 -0.61
C LEU A 90 -2.60 7.53 0.57
N PHE A 91 -1.63 8.28 1.10
CA PHE A 91 -1.77 9.22 2.20
C PHE A 91 -1.23 10.61 1.81
N PRO A 92 -1.97 11.40 1.03
CA PRO A 92 -1.48 12.68 0.53
C PRO A 92 -1.47 13.79 1.62
N MET A 93 -0.69 14.85 1.36
CA MET A 93 -0.66 16.17 2.03
C MET A 93 0.27 16.37 3.23
N ASP A 94 -0.24 16.28 4.46
CA ASP A 94 0.38 16.84 5.68
C ASP A 94 0.87 15.73 6.60
N PHE A 95 2.16 15.41 6.54
CA PHE A 95 2.77 14.30 7.29
C PHE A 95 2.49 14.33 8.80
N ALA A 96 2.52 15.51 9.44
CA ALA A 96 2.34 15.62 10.88
C ALA A 96 0.89 15.39 11.32
N LEU A 97 -0.07 15.83 10.50
CA LEU A 97 -1.48 15.53 10.75
C LEU A 97 -1.83 14.11 10.31
N SER A 98 -1.16 13.59 9.27
CA SER A 98 -1.37 12.23 8.76
C SER A 98 -1.11 11.18 9.83
N GLU A 99 -0.01 11.28 10.58
CA GLU A 99 0.34 10.30 11.61
C GLU A 99 -0.80 10.11 12.62
N ARG A 100 -1.35 11.23 13.13
CA ARG A 100 -2.49 11.19 14.07
C ARG A 100 -3.75 10.62 13.45
N VAL A 101 -4.01 10.93 12.17
CA VAL A 101 -5.17 10.40 11.46
C VAL A 101 -5.02 8.89 11.22
N LEU A 102 -3.81 8.41 10.94
CA LEU A 102 -3.53 6.99 10.71
C LEU A 102 -3.71 6.15 11.97
N ASP A 103 -3.39 6.69 13.16
CA ASP A 103 -3.62 6.01 14.44
C ASP A 103 -5.11 5.77 14.75
N GLU A 104 -6.01 6.46 14.06
CA GLU A 104 -7.46 6.40 14.25
C GLU A 104 -8.18 5.45 13.25
N LEU A 105 -7.46 4.94 12.23
CA LEU A 105 -8.02 4.11 11.15
C LEU A 105 -7.98 2.61 11.46
#